data_AF-A0A2M7KEJ7-F1
#
_entry.id   AF-A0A2M7KEJ7-F1
#
_cell.length_a   1.000
_cell.length_b   1.000
_cell.length_c   1.000
_cell.angle_alpha   90.00
_cell.angle_beta   90.00
_cell.angle_gamma   90.00
#
_symmetry.space_group_name_H-M   'P 1'
#
loop_
_entity.id
_entity.type
_entity.pdbx_description
1 polymer ?
#
loop_
_entity_poly.entity_id
_entity_poly.type
_entity_poly.pdbx_seq_one_letter_code
_entity_poly.pdbx_strand_id
1 'polypeptide(L)'
;METVFRINSKEIDSKFWKAIRLLFADKDVEVSIKASVNETDFLLSNPATKRKLLKSIKNVEENKNLVHFTGEEFLKMTKKLSKA
;
A
#
# COMPACT_ATOMS: atom_id res chain seq x y z
N MET A 1 0.53 17.36 -10.92
CA MET A 1 -0.34 16.35 -10.28
C MET A 1 0.16 15.00 -10.73
N GLU A 2 0.57 14.16 -9.80
CA GLU A 2 1.03 12.79 -10.09
C GLU A 2 -0.16 11.84 -9.95
N THR A 3 -0.31 10.89 -10.87
CA THR A 3 -1.38 9.88 -10.82
C THR A 3 -0.77 8.53 -11.12
N VAL A 4 -0.96 7.58 -10.21
CA VAL A 4 -0.38 6.24 -10.30
C VAL A 4 -1.50 5.23 -10.58
N PHE A 5 -1.39 4.51 -11.69
CA PHE A 5 -2.30 3.41 -12.05
C PHE A 5 -1.64 2.07 -11.70
N ARG A 6 -2.31 1.25 -10.88
CA ARG A 6 -1.88 -0.14 -10.60
C ARG A 6 -2.86 -1.09 -11.29
N ILE A 7 -2.45 -1.62 -12.44
CA ILE A 7 -3.29 -2.45 -13.31
C ILE A 7 -2.50 -3.67 -13.81
N ASN A 8 -3.21 -4.72 -14.21
CA ASN A 8 -2.58 -5.84 -14.90
C ASN A 8 -2.09 -5.42 -16.29
N SER A 9 -0.97 -5.97 -16.76
CA SER A 9 -0.45 -5.63 -18.10
C SER A 9 -1.42 -5.97 -19.23
N LYS A 10 -2.28 -6.98 -19.04
CA LYS A 10 -3.32 -7.36 -20.02
C LYS A 10 -4.43 -6.32 -20.17
N GLU A 11 -4.57 -5.42 -19.19
CA GLU A 11 -5.58 -4.36 -19.20
C GLU A 11 -5.05 -3.07 -19.85
N ILE A 12 -3.77 -3.03 -20.24
CA ILE A 12 -3.18 -1.93 -21.00
C ILE A 12 -3.61 -2.07 -22.47
N ASP A 13 -4.84 -1.65 -22.75
CA ASP A 13 -5.45 -1.75 -24.08
C ASP A 13 -5.76 -0.37 -24.69
N SER A 14 -6.38 -0.38 -25.88
CA SER A 14 -6.77 0.86 -26.56
C SER A 14 -7.76 1.74 -25.77
N LYS A 15 -8.57 1.15 -24.89
CA LYS A 15 -9.53 1.89 -24.06
C LYS A 15 -8.80 2.61 -22.93
N PHE A 16 -7.82 1.95 -22.31
CA PHE A 16 -6.95 2.58 -21.30
C PHE A 16 -6.28 3.84 -21.85
N TRP A 17 -5.67 3.75 -23.04
CA TRP A 17 -5.01 4.92 -23.66
C TRP A 17 -5.99 6.04 -24.03
N LYS A 18 -7.22 5.70 -24.45
CA LYS A 18 -8.27 6.70 -24.67
C LYS A 18 -8.63 7.43 -23.37
N ALA A 19 -8.75 6.70 -22.25
CA ALA A 19 -9.04 7.29 -20.96
C ALA A 19 -7.91 8.24 -20.50
N ILE A 20 -6.64 7.86 -20.65
CA ILE A 20 -5.50 8.73 -20.33
C ILE A 20 -5.53 10.02 -21.15
N ARG A 21 -5.79 9.94 -22.45
CA ARG A 21 -5.89 11.14 -23.32
C ARG A 21 -7.01 12.08 -22.92
N LEU A 22 -8.15 11.55 -22.46
CA LEU A 22 -9.26 12.37 -21.98
C LEU A 22 -8.95 13.03 -20.64
N LEU A 23 -8.31 12.31 -19.71
CA LEU A 23 -7.99 12.80 -18.36
C LEU A 23 -6.90 13.88 -18.36
N PHE A 24 -5.96 13.78 -19.29
CA PHE A 24 -4.81 14.68 -19.40
C PHE A 24 -4.80 15.46 -20.72
N ALA A 25 -5.98 15.77 -21.26
CA ALA A 25 -6.11 16.57 -22.47
C ALA A 25 -5.28 17.86 -22.36
N ASP A 26 -4.61 18.21 -23.47
CA ASP A 26 -3.78 19.41 -23.62
C ASP A 26 -2.57 19.52 -22.66
N LYS A 27 -2.10 18.39 -22.12
CA LYS A 27 -0.91 18.31 -21.27
C LYS A 27 0.11 17.32 -21.82
N ASP A 28 1.38 17.67 -21.71
CA ASP A 28 2.46 16.70 -21.89
C ASP A 28 2.46 15.71 -20.73
N VAL A 29 2.56 14.42 -21.04
CA VAL A 29 2.52 13.34 -20.05
C VAL A 29 3.78 12.49 -20.15
N GLU A 30 4.38 12.20 -18.99
CA GLU A 30 5.43 11.19 -18.85
C GLU A 30 4.81 9.87 -18.40
N VAL A 31 5.17 8.75 -19.04
CA VAL A 31 4.68 7.41 -18.68
C VAL A 31 5.84 6.56 -18.15
N SER A 32 5.78 6.22 -16.87
CA SER A 32 6.73 5.28 -16.24
C SER A 32 6.06 3.92 -16.00
N ILE A 33 6.54 2.87 -16.68
CA ILE A 33 6.08 1.49 -16.48
C ILE A 33 7.04 0.79 -15.52
N LYS A 34 6.52 0.32 -14.38
CA LYS A 34 7.25 -0.51 -13.43
C LYS A 34 6.53 -1.84 -13.29
N ALA A 35 7.26 -2.95 -13.39
CA ALA A 35 6.70 -4.24 -13.05
C ALA A 35 6.30 -4.21 -11.56
N SER A 36 5.00 -4.37 -11.28
CA SER A 36 4.52 -4.48 -9.91
C SER A 36 5.10 -5.76 -9.32
N VAL A 37 6.06 -5.63 -8.41
CA VAL A 37 6.42 -6.73 -7.52
C VAL A 37 5.19 -6.97 -6.64
N ASN A 38 4.65 -8.18 -6.68
CA ASN A 38 3.59 -8.58 -5.78
C ASN A 38 4.12 -8.42 -4.35
N GLU A 39 3.55 -7.50 -3.58
CA GLU A 39 4.02 -7.18 -2.22
C GLU A 39 4.02 -8.43 -1.33
N THR A 40 3.13 -9.39 -1.60
CA THR A 40 3.11 -10.69 -0.93
C THR A 40 4.35 -11.51 -1.28
N ASP A 41 4.71 -11.59 -2.56
CA ASP A 41 5.92 -12.31 -2.99
C ASP A 41 7.18 -11.63 -2.45
N PHE A 42 7.19 -10.29 -2.35
CA PHE A 42 8.27 -9.55 -1.70
C PHE A 42 8.36 -9.86 -0.20
N LEU A 43 7.25 -9.79 0.55
CA LEU A 43 7.21 -10.14 1.98
C LEU A 43 7.61 -11.60 2.24
N LEU A 44 7.27 -12.51 1.33
CA LEU A 44 7.58 -13.94 1.43
C LEU A 44 8.99 -14.29 0.94
N SER A 45 9.60 -13.48 0.07
CA SER A 45 10.94 -13.71 -0.48
C SER A 45 12.06 -13.56 0.55
N ASN A 46 11.86 -12.73 1.58
CA ASN A 46 12.80 -12.59 2.69
C ASN A 46 12.38 -13.50 3.87
N PRO A 47 13.20 -14.49 4.27
CA PRO A 47 12.90 -15.37 5.40
C PRO A 47 12.64 -14.63 6.72
N ALA A 48 13.31 -13.50 6.96
CA ALA A 48 13.09 -12.70 8.16
C ALA A 48 11.72 -12.02 8.16
N THR A 49 11.33 -11.46 7.01
CA THR A 49 10.04 -10.79 6.83
C THR A 49 8.88 -11.79 6.90
N LYS A 50 9.03 -12.95 6.25
CA LYS A 50 8.07 -14.06 6.33
C LYS A 50 7.83 -14.53 7.78
N ARG A 51 8.90 -14.73 8.56
CA ARG A 51 8.79 -15.11 9.98
C ARG A 51 8.06 -14.05 10.80
N LYS A 52 8.36 -12.76 10.57
CA LYS A 52 7.70 -11.65 11.26
C LYS A 52 6.20 -11.62 10.95
N LEU A 53 5.83 -11.77 9.68
CA LEU A 53 4.44 -11.81 9.24
C LEU A 53 3.66 -12.96 9.88
N LEU A 54 4.19 -14.19 9.81
CA LEU A 54 3.55 -15.36 10.40
C LEU A 54 3.41 -15.24 11.93
N LYS A 55 4.42 -14.67 12.60
CA LYS A 55 4.34 -14.39 14.05
C LYS A 55 3.25 -13.36 14.37
N SER A 56 3.11 -12.31 13.56
CA SER A 56 2.04 -11.32 13.73
C SER A 56 0.65 -11.92 13.53
N ILE A 57 0.47 -12.81 12.55
CA ILE A 57 -0.80 -13.54 12.35
C ILE A 57 -1.13 -14.37 13.59
N LYS A 58 -0.17 -15.18 14.07
CA LYS A 58 -0.35 -15.99 15.29
C LYS A 58 -0.69 -15.16 16.52
N ASN A 59 -0.04 -13.99 16.68
CA ASN A 59 -0.35 -13.06 17.76
C ASN A 59 -1.81 -12.58 17.72
N VAL A 60 -2.36 -12.32 16.52
CA VAL A 60 -3.77 -11.93 16.36
C VAL A 60 -4.71 -13.10 16.69
N GLU A 61 -4.45 -14.28 16.13
CA GLU A 61 -5.26 -15.49 16.37
C GLU A 61 -5.30 -15.89 17.84
N GLU A 62 -4.17 -15.77 18.55
CA GLU A 62 -4.07 -16.09 19.97
C GLU A 62 -4.42 -14.92 20.89
N ASN A 63 -4.79 -13.76 20.34
CA ASN A 63 -5.02 -12.51 21.09
C ASN A 63 -3.85 -12.13 22.03
N LYS A 64 -2.61 -12.32 21.55
CA LYS A 64 -1.36 -12.05 22.29
C LYS A 64 -0.61 -10.89 21.67
N ASN A 65 0.06 -10.09 22.50
CA ASN A 65 0.88 -8.96 22.06
C ASN A 65 0.11 -7.95 21.19
N LEU A 66 -1.20 -7.81 21.40
CA LEU A 66 -2.04 -6.82 20.75
C LEU A 66 -2.22 -5.61 21.66
N VAL A 67 -2.21 -4.41 21.07
CA VAL A 67 -2.55 -3.17 21.76
C VAL A 67 -3.94 -2.76 21.30
N HIS A 68 -4.87 -2.67 22.23
CA HIS A 68 -6.22 -2.18 21.99
C HIS A 68 -6.35 -0.78 22.56
N PHE A 69 -7.02 0.09 21.83
CA PHE A 69 -7.33 1.44 22.28
C PHE A 69 -8.61 1.91 21.59
N THR A 70 -9.35 2.76 22.28
CA THR A 70 -10.44 3.57 21.72
C THR A 70 -9.87 4.73 20.90
N GLY A 71 -10.72 5.35 20.07
CA GLY A 71 -10.33 6.54 19.32
C GLY A 71 -9.86 7.69 20.22
N GLU A 72 -10.47 7.84 21.40
CA GLU A 72 -10.10 8.87 22.37
C GLU A 72 -8.70 8.61 22.98
N GLU A 73 -8.40 7.36 23.31
CA GLU A 73 -7.09 6.95 23.82
C GLU A 73 -5.98 7.18 22.78
N PHE A 74 -6.26 6.86 21.50
CA PHE A 74 -5.32 7.15 20.41
C PHE A 74 -5.02 8.64 20.27
N LEU A 75 -6.04 9.49 20.33
CA LEU A 75 -5.88 10.95 20.28
C LEU A 75 -5.07 11.47 21.46
N LYS A 76 -5.20 10.87 22.64
CA LYS A 76 -4.40 11.23 23.82
C LYS A 76 -2.93 10.82 23.66
N MET A 77 -2.66 9.63 23.12
CA MET A 77 -1.30 9.13 22.87
C MET A 77 -0.56 9.96 21.81
N THR A 78 -1.23 10.29 20.71
CA THR A 78 -0.66 11.10 19.62
C THR A 78 -0.32 12.53 20.07
N LYS A 79 -1.20 13.16 20.86
CA LYS A 79 -0.94 14.48 21.46
C LYS A 79 0.27 14.51 22.41
N LYS A 80 0.59 13.38 23.06
CA LYS A 80 1.77 13.25 23.92
C LYS A 80 3.06 13.18 23.10
N LEU A 81 3.01 12.49 21.96
CA LEU A 81 4.14 12.36 21.04
C LEU A 81 4.45 13.66 20.29
N SER A 82 3.44 14.47 19.97
CA SER A 82 3.64 15.76 19.27
C SER A 82 4.15 16.90 20.16
N LYS A 83 4.28 16.66 21.47
CA LYS A 83 4.77 17.63 22.47
C LYS A 83 6.18 17.28 22.99
N ALA A 84 6.77 16.19 22.50
CA ALA A 84 8.14 15.75 22.76
C ALA A 84 9.02 16.12 21.57
#